data_AF-A0A7C5DPC8-F1
#
_entry.id   AF-A0A7C5DPC8-F1
#
_cell.length_a   1.000
_cell.length_b   1.000
_cell.length_c   1.000
_cell.angle_alpha   90.00
_cell.angle_beta   90.00
_cell.angle_gamma   90.00
#
_symmetry.space_group_name_H-M   'P 1'
#
loop_
_entity.id
_entity.type
_entity.pdbx_description
1 polymer ?
#
loop_
_entity_poly.entity_id
_entity_poly.type
_entity_poly.pdbx_seq_one_letter_code
_entity_poly.pdbx_strand_id
1 'polypeptide(L)' 'MRQKAFWGGLLLLPLGVVFASLFVGRYPVSFGEVVGALFGFQGVPPTARTLVLSVRLPRALGAALVGM' A
#
# COMPACT_ATOMS: atom_id res chain seq x y z
N MET A 1 -14.84 -25.88 -2.59
CA MET A 1 -13.78 -25.12 -1.87
C MET A 1 -12.78 -24.41 -2.81
N ARG A 2 -12.29 -25.05 -3.89
CA ARG A 2 -11.38 -24.44 -4.89
C ARG A 2 -11.86 -23.12 -5.51
N GLN A 3 -13.16 -22.96 -5.78
CA GLN A 3 -13.69 -21.70 -6.32
C GLN A 3 -13.62 -20.55 -5.30
N LYS A 4 -13.99 -20.77 -4.03
CA LYS A 4 -13.87 -19.71 -3.00
C LYS A 4 -12.42 -19.23 -2.82
N ALA A 5 -11.46 -20.14 -2.92
CA ALA A 5 -10.03 -19.81 -2.88
C ALA A 5 -9.57 -19.03 -4.13
N PHE A 6 -10.07 -19.39 -5.31
CA PHE A 6 -9.78 -18.66 -6.54
C PHE A 6 -10.33 -17.22 -6.52
N TRP A 7 -11.58 -17.06 -6.11
CA TRP A 7 -12.22 -15.74 -5.94
C TRP A 7 -11.56 -14.91 -4.83
N GLY A 8 -11.18 -15.54 -3.72
CA GLY A 8 -10.41 -14.89 -2.66
C GLY A 8 -9.04 -14.42 -3.16
N GLY A 9 -8.33 -15.27 -3.91
CA GLY A 9 -7.04 -14.93 -4.51
C GLY A 9 -7.12 -13.78 -5.50
N LEU A 10 -8.17 -13.72 -6.32
CA LEU A 10 -8.38 -12.65 -7.29
C LEU A 10 -8.48 -11.25 -6.65
N LEU A 11 -8.97 -11.18 -5.41
CA LEU A 11 -9.11 -9.93 -4.64
C LEU A 11 -7.89 -9.66 -3.73
N LEU A 12 -7.35 -10.70 -3.09
CA LEU A 12 -6.20 -10.57 -2.18
C LEU A 12 -4.90 -10.25 -2.90
N LEU A 13 -4.71 -10.78 -4.12
CA LEU A 13 -3.49 -10.59 -4.89
C LEU A 13 -3.27 -9.13 -5.31
N PRO A 14 -4.22 -8.43 -5.97
CA PRO A 14 -4.05 -7.01 -6.31
C PRO A 14 -3.90 -6.15 -5.05
N LEU A 15 -4.63 -6.46 -3.97
CA LEU A 15 -4.50 -5.73 -2.70
C LEU A 15 -3.10 -5.90 -2.10
N GLY A 16 -2.55 -7.12 -2.12
CA GLY A 16 -1.19 -7.40 -1.69
C GLY A 16 -0.14 -6.66 -2.54
N VAL A 17 -0.34 -6.58 -3.86
CA VAL A 17 0.55 -5.85 -4.78
C VAL A 17 0.49 -4.34 -4.53
N VAL A 18 -0.70 -3.77 -4.34
CA VAL A 18 -0.89 -2.36 -3.98
C VAL A 18 -0.16 -2.05 -2.67
N PHE A 19 -0.32 -2.91 -1.66
CA PHE A 19 0.36 -2.75 -0.39
C PHE A 19 1.89 -2.88 -0.52
N ALA A 20 2.39 -3.87 -1.26
CA ALA A 20 3.82 -4.03 -1.54
C ALA A 20 4.40 -2.81 -2.29
N SER A 21 3.63 -2.21 -3.20
CA SER A 21 4.05 -1.02 -3.96
C SER A 21 4.30 0.20 -3.07
N LEU A 22 3.68 0.27 -1.87
CA LEU A 22 3.94 1.34 -0.91
C LEU A 22 5.36 1.27 -0.32
N PHE A 23 6.03 0.11 -0.38
CA PHE A 23 7.41 -0.07 0.07
C PHE A 23 8.44 0.21 -1.04
N VAL A 24 8.04 0.06 -2.30
CA VAL A 24 8.92 0.25 -3.46
C VAL A 24 9.12 1.74 -3.73
N GLY A 25 10.33 2.26 -3.49
CA GLY A 25 10.67 3.65 -3.80
C GLY A 25 12.12 4.01 -3.46
N ARG A 26 12.55 5.20 -3.92
CA ARG A 26 13.92 5.70 -3.68
C ARG A 26 14.24 5.98 -2.22
N TYR A 27 13.21 6.21 -1.41
CA TYR A 27 13.36 6.38 0.04
C TYR A 27 12.96 5.08 0.73
N PRO A 28 13.83 4.44 1.52
CA PRO A 28 13.43 3.32 2.34
C PRO A 28 12.42 3.83 3.37
N VAL A 29 11.23 3.21 3.39
CA VAL A 29 10.20 3.47 4.40
C VAL A 29 9.95 2.13 5.08
N SER A 30 10.10 2.10 6.40
CA SER A 30 9.90 0.89 7.19
C SER A 30 8.42 0.51 7.27
N PHE A 31 8.14 -0.76 7.56
CA PHE A 31 6.78 -1.26 7.78
C PHE A 31 6.03 -0.45 8.85
N GLY A 32 6.69 -0.11 9.94
CA GLY A 32 6.11 0.71 11.02
C GLY A 32 5.72 2.11 10.56
N GLU A 33 6.51 2.73 9.68
CA GLU A 33 6.21 4.06 9.13
C GLU A 33 5.06 4.03 8.13
N VAL A 34 4.94 3.00 7.29
CA VAL A 34 3.81 2.87 6.36
C VAL A 34 2.50 2.65 7.12
N VAL A 35 2.49 1.70 8.06
CA VAL A 35 1.31 1.42 8.89
C VAL A 35 0.98 2.65 9.74
N GLY A 36 1.97 3.28 10.36
CA GLY A 36 1.75 4.50 11.13
C GLY A 36 1.29 5.70 10.30
N ALA A 37 1.76 5.84 9.05
CA ALA A 37 1.28 6.87 8.15
C ALA A 37 -0.18 6.63 7.72
N LEU A 38 -0.57 5.37 7.48
CA LEU A 38 -1.93 4.97 7.10
C LEU A 38 -2.93 5.11 8.26
N PHE A 39 -2.55 4.65 9.46
CA PHE A 39 -3.43 4.63 10.64
C PHE A 39 -3.29 5.87 11.54
N GLY A 40 -2.36 6.78 11.23
CA GLY A 40 -2.20 8.04 11.96
C GLY A 40 -1.48 7.90 13.31
N PHE A 41 -0.58 6.92 13.46
CA PHE A 41 0.19 6.75 14.70
C PHE A 41 1.14 7.94 14.92
N GLN A 42 1.20 8.40 16.17
CA GLN A 42 2.12 9.44 16.60
C GLN A 42 3.53 8.82 16.75
N GLY A 43 4.51 9.32 16.00
CA GLY A 43 5.87 8.77 15.94
C GLY A 43 6.43 8.57 14.53
N VAL A 44 5.61 8.72 13.50
CA VAL A 44 6.06 8.64 12.10
C VAL A 44 6.63 9.99 11.65
N PRO A 45 7.82 10.03 11.03
CA PRO A 45 8.38 11.25 10.48
C PRO A 45 7.40 11.93 9.50
N PRO A 46 7.24 13.26 9.55
CA PRO A 46 6.30 13.97 8.67
C PRO A 46 6.64 13.76 7.19
N THR A 47 7.93 13.64 6.85
CA THR A 47 8.41 13.31 5.50
C THR A 47 7.95 11.92 5.05
N ALA A 48 8.07 10.91 5.90
CA ALA A 48 7.58 9.55 5.61
C ALA A 48 6.05 9.54 5.44
N ARG A 49 5.33 10.27 6.30
CA ARG A 49 3.87 10.40 6.23
C ARG A 49 3.41 11.05 4.92
N THR A 50 4.00 12.18 4.53
CA THR A 50 3.70 12.85 3.26
C THR A 50 4.06 11.96 2.07
N LEU A 51 5.20 11.26 2.11
CA LEU A 51 5.60 10.37 1.04
C LEU A 51 4.60 9.22 0.85
N VAL A 52 4.17 8.59 1.95
CA VAL A 52 3.20 7.48 1.89
C VAL A 52 1.83 7.99 1.43
N LEU A 53 1.25 8.98 2.11
CA LEU A 53 -0.13 9.42 1.86
C LEU A 53 -0.29 10.26 0.60
N SER A 54 0.67 11.13 0.28
CA SER A 54 0.53 12.11 -0.81
C SER A 54 1.22 11.70 -2.10
N VAL A 55 2.12 10.71 -2.07
CA VAL A 55 2.86 10.28 -3.27
C VAL A 55 2.58 8.81 -3.61
N ARG A 56 2.85 7.89 -2.68
CA ARG A 56 2.79 6.45 -2.97
C ARG A 56 1.35 5.92 -3.02
N LEU A 57 0.51 6.32 -2.08
CA LEU A 57 -0.88 5.91 -1.99
C LEU A 57 -1.71 6.34 -3.21
N PRO A 58 -1.73 7.62 -3.65
CA PRO A 58 -2.48 8.01 -4.85
C PRO A 58 -1.96 7.33 -6.11
N ARG A 59 -0.64 7.11 -6.23
CA ARG A 59 -0.07 6.35 -7.35
C ARG A 59 -0.53 4.89 -7.32
N ALA A 60 -0.49 4.24 -6.17
CA ALA A 60 -0.87 2.84 -6.02
C ALA A 60 -2.38 2.64 -6.29
N LEU A 61 -3.23 3.57 -5.80
CA LEU A 61 -4.65 3.59 -6.13
C LEU A 61 -4.89 3.88 -7.60
N GLY A 62 -4.18 4.82 -8.21
CA GLY A 62 -4.28 5.10 -9.65
C GLY A 62 -3.91 3.87 -10.49
N ALA A 63 -2.83 3.17 -10.13
CA ALA A 63 -2.46 1.92 -10.78
C ALA A 63 -3.52 0.82 -10.58
N ALA A 64 -4.11 0.73 -9.38
CA ALA A 64 -5.18 -0.21 -9.09
C ALA A 64 -6.49 0.13 -9.83
N LEU A 65 -6.77 1.40 -10.13
CA LEU A 65 -7.97 1.81 -10.85
C LEU A 65 -7.81 1.73 -12.37
N VAL A 66 -6.60 1.95 -12.89
CA VAL A 66 -6.31 1.94 -14.34
C VAL A 66 -5.93 0.55 -14.85
N GLY A 67 -5.25 -0.25 -14.02
CA GLY A 67 -4.75 -1.58 -14.39
C GLY A 67 -5.60 -2.77 -13.93
N MET A 68 -6.70 -2.53 -13.20
CA MET A 68 -7.66 -3.57 -12.79
C MET A 68 -8.71 -3.83 -13.86
#